data_AF-A0A0L8VEZ5-F1
#
_entry.id   AF-A0A0L8VEZ5-F1
#
_cell.length_a   1.000
_cell.length_b   1.000
_cell.length_c   1.000
_cell.angle_alpha   90.00
_cell.angle_beta   90.00
_cell.angle_gamma   90.00
#
_symmetry.space_group_name_H-M   'P 1'
#
loop_
_entity.id
_entity.type
_entity.pdbx_description
1 polymer ?
#
loop_
_entity_poly.entity_id
_entity_poly.type
_entity_poly.pdbx_seq_one_letter_code
_entity_poly.pdbx_strand_id
1 'polypeptide(L)'
;MQWEFDFIMPQRLLLKRILSQKSRVSIGSEFGGNGFYVNVDQPNYPKVFEYSQLAINSGLTYERKITKMVYATIKGGVTNFVSNRLTEKGKDTQDYIYKNSQKMTGYFMVGFSFNPFVN
;
A
#
# COMPACT_ATOMS: atom_id res chain seq x y z
N MET A 1 -19.45 0.85 -21.35
CA MET A 1 -18.13 0.94 -20.68
C MET A 1 -18.32 1.78 -19.43
N GLN A 2 -17.99 1.27 -18.24
CA GLN A 2 -18.34 1.90 -16.96
C GLN A 2 -17.07 2.36 -16.24
N TRP A 3 -17.07 3.63 -15.84
CA TRP A 3 -16.06 4.22 -14.96
C TRP A 3 -16.65 4.32 -13.56
N GLU A 4 -15.83 4.03 -12.55
CA GLU A 4 -16.20 4.14 -11.15
C GLU A 4 -15.19 5.04 -10.45
N PHE A 5 -15.68 5.98 -9.66
CA PHE A 5 -14.86 6.84 -8.83
C PHE A 5 -14.96 6.36 -7.38
N ASP A 6 -13.83 5.92 -6.83
CA ASP A 6 -13.70 5.41 -5.46
C ASP A 6 -12.90 6.42 -4.64
N PHE A 7 -13.60 7.18 -3.81
CA PHE A 7 -13.03 8.23 -2.96
C PHE A 7 -13.32 7.90 -1.50
N ILE A 8 -12.29 7.44 -0.79
CA ILE A 8 -12.35 7.09 0.63
C ILE A 8 -11.23 7.82 1.33
N MET A 9 -11.54 8.91 2.01
CA MET A 9 -10.54 9.72 2.72
C MET A 9 -10.28 9.21 4.14
N PRO A 10 -9.03 9.26 4.63
CA PRO A 10 -7.79 9.68 3.94
C PRO A 10 -7.13 8.55 3.12
N GLN A 11 -7.78 7.39 3.04
CA GLN A 11 -7.13 6.13 2.66
C GLN A 11 -6.82 5.98 1.18
N ARG A 12 -7.71 6.34 0.26
CA ARG A 12 -7.51 6.14 -1.18
C ARG A 12 -8.40 7.01 -2.04
N LEU A 13 -7.87 7.34 -3.20
CA LEU A 13 -8.58 7.96 -4.30
C LEU A 13 -8.24 7.20 -5.58
N LEU A 14 -9.21 6.45 -6.12
CA LEU A 14 -9.03 5.57 -7.27
C LEU A 14 -10.12 5.84 -8.31
N LEU A 15 -9.70 6.03 -9.55
CA LEU A 15 -10.56 5.99 -10.72
C LEU A 15 -10.43 4.61 -11.36
N LYS A 16 -11.51 3.83 -11.36
CA LYS A 16 -11.54 2.47 -11.89
C LYS A 16 -12.25 2.44 -13.22
N ARG A 17 -11.69 1.72 -14.17
CA ARG A 17 -12.28 1.43 -15.48
C ARG A 17 -12.51 -0.07 -15.59
N ILE A 18 -13.76 -0.47 -15.74
CA ILE A 18 -14.13 -1.85 -16.05
C ILE A 18 -13.93 -2.06 -17.55
N LEU A 19 -12.93 -2.86 -17.91
CA LEU A 19 -12.63 -3.17 -19.32
C LEU A 19 -13.51 -4.33 -19.82
N SER A 20 -13.78 -5.31 -18.95
CA SER A 20 -14.59 -6.48 -19.22
C SER A 20 -15.13 -7.05 -17.91
N GLN A 21 -16.06 -8.01 -17.98
CA GLN A 21 -16.53 -8.75 -16.81
C GLN A 21 -15.40 -9.47 -16.04
N LYS A 22 -14.24 -9.66 -16.68
CA LYS A 22 -13.07 -10.35 -16.12
C LYS A 22 -11.88 -9.44 -15.85
N SER A 23 -11.94 -8.14 -16.14
CA SER A 23 -10.77 -7.28 -15.99
C SER A 23 -11.11 -5.83 -15.73
N ARG A 24 -10.33 -5.22 -14.84
CA ARG A 24 -10.41 -3.80 -14.51
C ARG A 24 -9.03 -3.17 -14.46
N VAL A 25 -8.98 -1.90 -14.81
CA VAL A 25 -7.82 -1.04 -14.58
C VAL A 25 -8.22 0.00 -13.54
N SER A 26 -7.32 0.39 -12.66
CA SER A 26 -7.53 1.47 -11.71
C SER A 26 -6.33 2.38 -11.74
N ILE A 27 -6.57 3.69 -11.72
CA ILE A 27 -5.53 4.71 -11.59
C ILE A 27 -5.85 5.55 -10.38
N GLY A 28 -4.84 5.85 -9.57
CA GLY A 28 -5.05 6.75 -8.45
C GLY A 28 -3.96 6.66 -7.41
N SER A 29 -4.28 7.14 -6.21
CA SER A 29 -3.37 7.20 -5.08
C SER A 29 -3.97 6.47 -3.90
N GLU A 30 -3.17 5.63 -3.27
CA GLU A 30 -3.51 4.91 -2.05
C GLU A 30 -2.54 5.35 -0.95
N PHE A 31 -3.08 5.71 0.21
CA PHE A 31 -2.31 5.96 1.41
C PHE A 31 -1.89 4.61 1.98
N GLY A 32 -0.62 4.27 1.82
CA GLY A 32 -0.01 3.05 2.29
C GLY A 32 0.80 3.31 3.56
N GLY A 33 0.28 2.86 4.70
CA GLY A 33 1.07 2.63 5.90
C GLY A 33 1.47 1.16 5.93
N ASN A 34 2.64 0.81 5.39
CA ASN A 34 3.15 -0.55 5.55
C ASN A 34 3.74 -0.66 6.96
N GLY A 35 2.94 -1.09 7.93
CA GLY A 35 3.41 -1.50 9.26
C GLY A 35 4.07 -2.87 9.13
N PHE A 36 5.37 -2.91 8.89
CA PHE A 36 6.13 -4.16 8.92
C PHE A 36 6.52 -4.46 10.36
N TYR A 37 6.05 -5.59 10.89
CA TYR A 37 6.59 -6.16 12.12
C TYR A 37 7.89 -6.87 11.77
N VAL A 38 9.03 -6.23 12.03
CA VAL A 38 10.33 -6.90 11.90
C VAL A 38 10.60 -7.64 13.20
N ASN A 39 10.44 -8.96 13.20
CA ASN A 39 11.01 -9.80 14.25
C ASN A 39 12.51 -9.90 14.00
N VAL A 40 13.31 -9.22 14.82
CA VAL A 40 14.76 -9.40 14.84
C VAL A 40 15.05 -10.47 15.90
N ASP A 41 15.23 -11.72 15.47
CA ASP A 41 15.75 -12.79 16.34
C ASP A 41 17.25 -12.56 16.58
N GLN A 42 17.59 -11.65 17.51
CA GLN A 42 18.94 -11.54 18.08
C GLN A 42 18.88 -11.54 19.62
N PRO A 43 19.63 -12.42 20.30
CA PRO A 43 19.64 -12.52 21.75
C PRO A 43 20.51 -11.40 22.35
N ASN A 44 19.94 -10.19 22.47
CA ASN A 44 20.30 -9.11 23.41
C ASN A 44 19.68 -7.73 23.06
N TYR A 45 18.82 -7.62 22.04
CA TYR A 45 18.14 -6.36 21.71
C TYR A 45 16.69 -6.32 22.21
N PRO A 46 16.17 -5.16 22.65
CA PRO A 46 14.80 -5.03 23.12
C PRO A 46 13.76 -5.35 22.03
N LYS A 47 12.70 -6.04 22.46
CA LYS A 47 11.58 -6.59 21.68
C LYS A 47 10.79 -5.50 20.94
N VAL A 48 10.72 -5.63 19.61
CA VAL A 48 9.75 -5.00 18.69
C VAL A 48 9.96 -3.51 18.43
N PHE A 49 10.60 -3.20 17.30
CA PHE A 49 10.57 -1.86 16.70
C PHE A 49 9.34 -1.76 15.79
N GLU A 50 8.45 -0.80 16.05
CA GLU A 50 7.32 -0.50 15.17
C GLU A 50 7.75 0.55 14.15
N TYR A 51 7.93 0.11 12.91
CA TYR A 51 8.30 0.98 11.81
C TYR A 51 7.04 1.41 11.06
N SER A 52 6.53 2.60 11.39
CA SER A 52 5.41 3.20 10.69
C SER A 52 5.90 4.21 9.65
N GLN A 53 5.95 3.75 8.40
CA GLN A 53 6.17 4.62 7.24
C GLN A 53 4.84 5.03 6.65
N LEU A 54 4.57 6.33 6.65
CA LEU A 54 3.45 6.90 5.91
C LEU A 54 3.91 7.19 4.49
N ALA A 55 3.37 6.43 3.54
CA ALA A 55 3.67 6.59 2.13
C ALA A 55 2.38 6.76 1.31
N ILE A 56 2.47 7.54 0.24
CA ILE A 56 1.42 7.67 -0.75
C ILE A 56 1.90 6.92 -1.99
N ASN A 57 1.19 5.85 -2.34
CA ASN A 57 1.44 5.08 -3.55
C ASN A 57 0.52 5.58 -4.65
N SER A 58 1.07 6.24 -5.65
CA SER A 58 0.33 6.73 -6.80
C SER A 58 0.67 5.88 -8.01
N GLY A 59 -0.31 5.35 -8.73
CA GLY A 59 -0.02 4.48 -9.86
C GLY A 59 -1.21 3.86 -10.55
N LEU A 60 -0.89 2.84 -11.33
CA LEU A 60 -1.82 2.02 -12.09
C LEU A 60 -1.92 0.63 -11.46
N THR A 61 -3.14 0.12 -11.41
CA THR A 61 -3.45 -1.24 -11.00
C THR A 61 -4.22 -1.91 -12.13
N TYR A 62 -3.75 -3.04 -12.61
CA TYR A 62 -4.48 -3.92 -13.50
C TYR A 62 -4.86 -5.19 -12.74
N GLU A 63 -6.14 -5.55 -12.79
CA GLU A 63 -6.62 -6.79 -12.20
C GLU A 63 -7.38 -7.61 -13.24
N ARG A 64 -7.08 -8.90 -13.30
CA ARG A 64 -7.71 -9.85 -14.20
C ARG A 64 -8.15 -11.10 -13.45
N LYS A 65 -9.41 -11.46 -13.63
CA LYS A 65 -9.98 -12.73 -13.21
C LYS A 65 -9.47 -13.85 -14.13
N ILE A 66 -8.66 -14.74 -13.57
CA ILE A 66 -8.11 -15.90 -14.29
C ILE A 66 -9.13 -17.05 -14.26
N THR A 67 -9.65 -17.36 -13.07
CA THR A 67 -10.65 -18.40 -12.83
C THR A 67 -11.80 -17.81 -12.00
N LYS A 68 -12.91 -18.53 -11.80
CA LYS A 68 -14.03 -18.09 -10.94
C LYS A 68 -13.57 -17.59 -9.56
N MET A 69 -12.51 -18.20 -9.02
CA MET A 69 -11.98 -17.97 -7.67
C MET A 69 -10.64 -17.22 -7.65
N VAL A 70 -9.92 -17.11 -8.78
CA VAL A 70 -8.54 -16.59 -8.82
C VAL A 70 -8.47 -15.28 -9.59
N TYR A 71 -7.82 -14.30 -8.98
CA TYR A 71 -7.57 -12.98 -9.53
C TYR A 71 -6.07 -12.72 -9.56
N ALA A 72 -5.55 -12.26 -10.68
CA ALA A 72 -4.19 -11.77 -10.81
C ALA A 72 -4.22 -10.24 -10.79
N THR A 73 -3.32 -9.65 -10.01
CA THR A 73 -3.21 -8.20 -9.85
C THR A 73 -1.78 -7.77 -10.15
N ILE A 74 -1.64 -6.73 -10.95
CA ILE A 74 -0.37 -6.08 -11.24
C ILE A 74 -0.54 -4.61 -10.86
N LYS A 75 0.36 -4.09 -10.02
CA LYS A 75 0.40 -2.68 -9.65
C LYS A 75 1.76 -2.11 -10.02
N GLY A 76 1.78 -0.87 -10.48
CA GLY A 76 3.01 -0.15 -10.73
C GLY A 76 2.81 1.35 -10.62
N GLY A 77 3.82 2.05 -10.13
CA GLY A 77 3.73 3.48 -9.94
C GLY A 77 4.89 4.05 -9.17
N VAL A 78 4.62 5.13 -8.44
CA VAL A 78 5.58 5.85 -7.61
C VAL A 78 5.08 5.93 -6.18
N THR A 79 6.02 5.81 -5.25
CA THR A 79 5.81 5.94 -3.81
C THR A 79 6.43 7.24 -3.34
N ASN A 80 5.61 8.09 -2.73
CA ASN A 80 6.02 9.32 -2.07
C ASN A 80 5.95 9.14 -0.56
N PHE A 81 7.08 9.24 0.12
CA PHE A 81 7.13 9.09 1.57
C PHE A 81 6.79 10.43 2.24
N VAL A 82 5.70 10.46 3.01
CA VAL A 82 5.22 11.66 3.70
C VAL A 82 5.88 11.80 5.07
N SER A 83 6.05 10.69 5.79
CA SER A 83 6.72 10.67 7.09
C SER A 83 7.29 9.28 7.38
N ASN A 84 8.46 9.26 7.99
CA ASN A 84 9.13 8.05 8.40
C ASN A 84 9.37 8.15 9.92
N ARG A 85 8.46 7.57 10.74
CA ARG A 85 8.57 7.63 12.21
C ARG A 85 9.07 6.28 12.73
N LEU A 86 10.37 6.21 13.00
CA LEU A 86 10.96 5.20 13.90
C LEU A 86 10.64 5.64 15.32
N THR A 87 9.65 5.02 15.95
CA THR A 87 9.26 5.36 17.32
C THR A 87 9.78 4.26 18.24
N GLU A 88 10.84 4.53 18.99
CA GLU A 88 11.25 3.67 20.10
C GLU A 88 10.26 3.88 21.25
N LYS A 89 9.76 2.80 21.84
CA LYS A 89 8.73 2.85 22.89
C LYS A 89 9.25 3.63 24.11
N GLY A 90 8.62 4.77 24.44
CA GLY A 90 8.70 5.37 25.78
C GLY A 90 9.43 6.71 25.95
N LYS A 91 9.45 7.63 24.98
CA LYS A 91 9.93 9.02 25.21
C LYS A 91 8.99 10.09 24.66
N ASP A 92 9.01 11.23 25.34
CA ASP A 92 8.09 12.36 25.24
C ASP A 92 8.02 13.03 23.86
N THR A 93 6.80 13.45 23.53
CA THR A 93 6.37 14.03 22.25
C THR A 93 6.52 15.55 22.27
N GLN A 94 7.75 16.06 22.42
CA GLN A 94 8.03 17.48 22.25
C GLN A 94 9.34 17.65 21.50
N ASP A 95 9.25 17.51 20.18
CA ASP A 95 9.83 18.43 19.21
C ASP A 95 9.71 17.81 17.81
N TYR A 96 9.17 18.60 16.88
CA TYR A 96 8.99 18.23 15.48
C TYR A 96 10.36 18.11 14.80
N ILE A 97 10.96 16.92 14.82
CA ILE A 97 12.30 16.68 14.29
C ILE A 97 12.22 15.94 12.95
N TYR A 98 12.60 16.68 11.89
CA TYR A 98 13.13 16.17 10.62
C TYR A 98 12.14 15.60 9.57
N LYS A 99 11.77 16.48 8.63
CA LYS A 99 11.06 16.13 7.39
C LYS A 99 12.05 15.61 6.35
N ASN A 100 12.47 14.35 6.48
CA ASN A 100 13.28 13.71 5.44
C ASN A 100 12.38 13.41 4.24
N SER A 101 12.43 14.26 3.22
CA SER A 101 11.81 14.00 1.92
C SER A 101 12.58 12.88 1.23
N GLN A 102 12.32 11.63 1.61
CA GLN A 102 12.87 10.49 0.87
C GLN A 102 12.45 10.62 -0.60
N LYS A 103 13.43 10.42 -1.48
CA LYS A 103 13.24 10.58 -2.93
C LYS A 103 12.11 9.66 -3.40
N MET A 104 11.23 10.20 -4.25
CA MET A 104 10.16 9.45 -4.89
C MET A 104 10.74 8.17 -5.51
N THR A 105 10.16 7.02 -5.15
CA THR A 105 10.70 5.71 -5.55
C THR A 105 9.68 4.98 -6.42
N GLY A 106 10.12 4.41 -7.54
CA GLY A 106 9.25 3.58 -8.38
C GLY A 106 8.95 2.25 -7.69
N TYR A 107 7.71 1.78 -7.77
CA TYR A 107 7.32 0.47 -7.27
C TYR A 107 6.64 -0.36 -8.36
N PHE A 108 6.80 -1.68 -8.26
CA PHE A 108 6.09 -2.65 -9.07
C PHE A 108 5.73 -3.85 -8.19
N MET A 109 4.50 -4.33 -8.31
CA MET A 109 3.96 -5.41 -7.51
C MET A 109 3.13 -6.34 -8.39
N VAL A 110 3.32 -7.64 -8.20
CA VAL A 110 2.49 -8.68 -8.79
C VAL A 110 1.90 -9.49 -7.65
N GLY A 111 0.61 -9.77 -7.70
CA GLY A 111 -0.12 -10.50 -6.68
C GLY A 111 -1.15 -11.44 -7.27
N PHE A 112 -1.47 -12.48 -6.50
CA PHE A 112 -2.56 -13.39 -6.79
C PHE A 112 -3.49 -13.42 -5.59
N SER A 113 -4.79 -13.33 -5.84
CA SER A 113 -5.83 -13.38 -4.83
C SER A 113 -6.74 -14.55 -5.11
N PHE A 114 -6.99 -15.36 -4.09
CA PHE A 114 -7.90 -16.49 -4.16
C PHE A 114 -9.12 -16.21 -3.27
N ASN A 115 -10.31 -16.31 -3.84
CA ASN A 115 -11.57 -16.22 -3.13
C ASN A 115 -12.27 -17.60 -3.17
N PRO A 116 -12.22 -18.38 -2.08
CA PRO A 116 -12.83 -19.71 -2.03
C PRO A 116 -14.36 -19.70 -1.96
N PHE A 117 -14.99 -18.56 -1.63
CA PHE A 117 -16.42 -18.48 -1.35
C PHE A 117 -17.28 -18.16 -2.58
N VAL A 118 -16.72 -18.27 -3.78
CA VAL A 118 -17.43 -18.04 -5.04
C VAL A 118 -18.13 -19.34 -5.45
N ASN A 119 -19.30 -19.60 -4.88
CA ASN A 119 -20.22 -20.67 -5.31
C ASN A 119 -20.83 -20.35 -6.69
#